data_AF-A0A7J9TIT0-F1
#
_entry.id   AF-A0A7J9TIT0-F1
#
_cell.length_a   1.000
_cell.length_b   1.000
_cell.length_c   1.000
_cell.angle_alpha   90.00
_cell.angle_beta   90.00
_cell.angle_gamma   90.00
#
_symmetry.space_group_name_H-M   'P 1'
#
loop_
_entity.id
_entity.type
_entity.pdbx_description
1 polymer ?
#
loop_
_entity_poly.entity_id
_entity_poly.type
_entity_poly.pdbx_seq_one_letter_code
_entity_poly.pdbx_strand_id
1 'polypeptide(L)'
;MTKDIIALLIEWDPATGKRAGNINPKDPKLQCSGWQNIDIVPAVELRLVEDDRDLSHYKGIKGVTLLEGRDRINAVIDDNFPSIISIEDELLYTEHFREQMGNKNIKISSLPDDRTERLKLLKDKHHIKGIREIKPMKV
;
A
#
# COMPACT_ATOMS: atom_id res chain seq x y z
N MET A 1 -16.71 21.86 15.79
CA MET A 1 -16.89 20.69 14.93
C MET A 1 -15.53 20.32 14.39
N THR A 2 -15.03 19.12 14.69
CA THR A 2 -13.85 18.58 14.03
C THR A 2 -14.15 18.51 12.54
N LYS A 3 -13.33 19.15 11.70
CA LYS A 3 -13.47 19.08 10.25
C LYS A 3 -13.40 17.61 9.85
N ASP A 4 -14.42 17.11 9.16
CA ASP A 4 -14.41 15.74 8.67
C ASP A 4 -13.21 15.58 7.72
N ILE A 5 -12.46 14.50 7.91
CA ILE A 5 -11.33 14.19 7.03
C ILE A 5 -11.87 13.68 5.70
N ILE A 6 -11.33 14.21 4.61
CA ILE A 6 -11.76 13.91 3.26
C ILE A 6 -10.56 13.41 2.46
N ALA A 7 -10.80 12.39 1.63
CA ALA A 7 -9.82 11.85 0.69
C ALA A 7 -10.42 11.64 -0.69
N LEU A 8 -9.54 11.57 -1.69
CA LEU A 8 -9.83 11.15 -3.04
C LEU A 8 -9.10 9.83 -3.31
N LEU A 9 -9.86 8.79 -3.68
CA LEU A 9 -9.29 7.61 -4.32
C LEU A 9 -9.33 7.85 -5.84
N ILE A 10 -8.17 7.74 -6.48
CA ILE A 10 -7.94 8.21 -7.85
C ILE A 10 -7.33 7.07 -8.65
N GLU A 11 -8.00 6.67 -9.73
CA GLU A 11 -7.42 5.81 -10.75
C GLU A 11 -6.33 6.58 -11.51
N TRP A 12 -5.22 5.92 -11.80
CA TRP A 12 -4.14 6.51 -12.58
C TRP A 12 -3.45 5.48 -13.47
N ASP A 13 -2.79 5.97 -14.51
CA ASP A 13 -2.03 5.17 -15.45
C ASP A 13 -0.52 5.24 -15.11
N PRO A 14 0.11 4.13 -14.70
CA PRO A 14 1.54 4.09 -14.41
C PRO A 14 2.44 4.41 -15.59
N ALA A 15 1.99 4.11 -16.82
CA ALA A 15 2.79 4.35 -18.02
C ALA A 15 2.84 5.83 -18.41
N THR A 16 1.73 6.56 -18.24
CA THR A 16 1.65 7.97 -18.64
C THR A 16 1.68 8.95 -17.47
N GLY A 17 1.48 8.47 -16.24
CA GLY A 17 1.30 9.29 -15.06
C GLY A 17 -0.02 10.08 -15.04
N LYS A 18 -0.96 9.82 -15.94
CA LYS A 18 -2.26 10.52 -15.96
C LYS A 18 -3.16 10.01 -14.82
N ARG A 19 -3.82 10.93 -14.14
CA ARG A 19 -4.82 10.67 -13.10
C ARG A 19 -6.23 10.90 -13.66
N ALA A 20 -7.19 10.12 -13.21
CA ALA A 20 -8.60 10.36 -13.47
C ALA A 20 -9.01 11.79 -13.05
N GLY A 21 -9.97 12.36 -13.79
CA GLY A 21 -10.41 13.75 -13.57
C GLY A 21 -9.38 14.83 -13.85
N ASN A 22 -8.27 14.50 -14.53
CA ASN A 22 -7.12 15.40 -14.72
C ASN A 22 -6.59 15.97 -13.39
N ILE A 23 -6.72 15.21 -12.29
CA ILE A 23 -6.23 15.65 -10.98
C ILE A 23 -4.73 15.86 -11.05
N ASN A 24 -4.28 17.04 -10.62
CA ASN A 24 -2.87 17.37 -10.60
C ASN A 24 -2.15 16.58 -9.49
N PRO A 25 -1.22 15.67 -9.82
CA PRO A 25 -0.49 14.89 -8.81
C PRO A 25 0.49 15.74 -8.00
N LYS A 26 0.75 16.98 -8.41
CA LYS A 26 1.62 17.95 -7.71
C LYS A 26 0.83 18.98 -6.90
N ASP A 27 -0.48 18.80 -6.73
CA ASP A 27 -1.27 19.69 -5.89
C ASP A 27 -0.78 19.61 -4.44
N PRO A 28 -0.27 20.71 -3.86
CA PRO A 28 0.31 20.69 -2.52
C PRO A 28 -0.73 20.51 -1.41
N LYS A 29 -2.03 20.56 -1.73
CA LYS A 29 -3.14 20.33 -0.77
C LYS A 29 -3.80 18.97 -0.96
N LEU A 30 -3.25 18.13 -1.84
CA LEU A 30 -3.65 16.73 -2.02
C LEU A 30 -2.50 15.81 -1.61
N GLN A 31 -2.41 15.53 -0.31
CA GLN A 31 -1.30 14.77 0.29
C GLN A 31 -1.42 13.28 0.01
N CYS A 32 -0.35 12.66 -0.49
CA CYS A 32 -0.21 11.22 -0.64
C CYS A 32 0.87 10.69 0.30
N SER A 33 0.52 9.78 1.21
CA SER A 33 1.45 9.17 2.17
C SER A 33 1.97 7.81 1.72
N GLY A 34 2.23 7.67 0.41
CA GLY A 34 2.65 6.39 -0.19
C GLY A 34 1.50 5.42 -0.47
N TRP A 35 0.25 5.87 -0.40
CA TRP A 35 -0.92 5.09 -0.80
C TRP A 35 -1.02 5.05 -2.33
N GLN A 36 -0.22 4.19 -2.95
CA GLN A 36 -0.26 3.90 -4.38
C GLN A 36 -0.22 2.38 -4.57
N ASN A 37 -1.16 1.84 -5.33
CA ASN A 37 -1.17 0.43 -5.72
C ASN A 37 -1.16 0.34 -7.25
N ILE A 38 -0.03 -0.16 -7.77
CA ILE A 38 0.21 -0.37 -9.21
C ILE A 38 -0.06 -1.82 -9.64
N ASP A 39 -0.30 -2.71 -8.70
CA ASP A 39 -0.48 -4.15 -8.93
C ASP A 39 -1.92 -4.50 -9.29
N ILE A 40 -2.83 -3.52 -9.25
CA ILE A 40 -4.23 -3.64 -9.68
C ILE A 40 -4.50 -2.82 -10.94
N VAL A 41 -5.51 -3.22 -11.72
CA VAL A 41 -5.91 -2.55 -12.96
C VAL A 41 -7.37 -2.10 -12.85
N PRO A 42 -7.66 -0.79 -12.93
CA PRO A 42 -6.70 0.33 -13.02
C PRO A 42 -5.88 0.51 -11.74
N ALA A 43 -4.67 1.06 -11.86
CA ALA A 43 -3.85 1.41 -10.68
C ALA A 43 -4.52 2.55 -9.91
N VAL A 44 -4.33 2.59 -8.60
CA VAL A 44 -5.01 3.56 -7.73
C VAL A 44 -4.02 4.30 -6.83
N GLU A 45 -4.36 5.53 -6.47
CA GLU A 45 -3.72 6.29 -5.40
C GLU A 45 -4.75 6.96 -4.50
N LEU A 46 -4.43 7.12 -3.21
CA LEU A 46 -5.26 7.85 -2.26
C LEU A 46 -4.59 9.15 -1.87
N ARG A 47 -5.35 10.25 -1.90
CA ARG A 47 -4.88 11.58 -1.51
C ARG A 47 -5.81 12.24 -0.51
N LEU A 48 -5.26 12.71 0.61
CA LEU A 48 -5.99 13.50 1.61
C LEU A 48 -6.16 14.95 1.14
N VAL A 49 -7.35 15.51 1.34
CA VAL A 49 -7.63 16.91 1.05
C VAL A 49 -7.32 17.75 2.30
N GLU A 50 -6.32 18.63 2.20
CA GLU A 50 -5.83 19.42 3.33
C GLU A 50 -6.42 20.84 3.43
N ASP A 51 -7.24 21.25 2.47
CA ASP A 51 -7.91 22.55 2.44
C ASP A 51 -9.44 22.41 2.46
N ASP A 52 -10.16 23.51 2.28
CA ASP A 52 -11.62 23.63 2.28
C ASP A 52 -12.19 23.89 0.87
N ARG A 53 -11.44 23.47 -0.17
CA ARG A 53 -11.89 23.62 -1.56
C ARG A 53 -13.25 22.97 -1.78
N ASP A 54 -14.00 23.50 -2.74
CA ASP A 54 -15.16 22.79 -3.26
C ASP A 54 -14.69 21.50 -3.94
N LEU A 55 -15.33 20.38 -3.61
CA LEU A 55 -15.06 19.05 -4.17
C LEU A 55 -16.22 18.55 -5.04
N SER A 56 -17.25 19.38 -5.24
CA SER A 56 -18.43 19.06 -6.05
C SER A 56 -18.05 18.64 -7.47
N HIS A 57 -16.99 19.24 -8.04
CA HIS A 57 -16.51 18.93 -9.38
C HIS A 57 -15.89 17.55 -9.52
N TYR A 58 -15.50 16.89 -8.42
CA TYR A 58 -15.02 15.51 -8.45
C TYR A 58 -16.14 14.47 -8.40
N LYS A 59 -17.36 14.87 -8.04
CA LYS A 59 -18.50 13.95 -7.95
C LYS A 59 -18.90 13.45 -9.34
N GLY A 60 -18.95 12.13 -9.51
CA GLY A 60 -19.36 11.49 -10.76
C GLY A 60 -18.27 11.43 -11.84
N ILE A 61 -17.05 11.91 -11.56
CA ILE A 61 -15.92 11.69 -12.46
C ILE A 61 -15.54 10.21 -12.42
N LYS A 62 -15.54 9.55 -13.58
CA LYS A 62 -15.09 8.16 -13.71
C LYS A 62 -13.64 8.04 -13.22
N GLY A 63 -13.41 7.09 -12.32
CA GLY A 63 -12.10 6.83 -11.72
C GLY A 63 -11.72 7.77 -10.56
N VAL A 64 -12.64 8.59 -10.07
CA VAL A 64 -12.45 9.39 -8.84
C VAL A 64 -13.56 9.07 -7.86
N THR A 65 -13.18 8.69 -6.64
CA THR A 65 -14.12 8.45 -5.53
C THR A 65 -13.82 9.39 -4.38
N LEU A 66 -14.84 10.15 -3.96
CA LEU A 66 -14.80 10.99 -2.77
C LEU A 66 -15.07 10.14 -1.53
N LEU A 67 -14.17 10.21 -0.56
CA LEU A 67 -14.25 9.49 0.70
C LEU A 67 -14.33 10.50 1.84
N GLU A 68 -15.38 10.38 2.65
CA GLU A 68 -15.64 11.26 3.78
C GLU A 68 -15.60 10.41 5.06
N GLY A 69 -14.86 10.88 6.05
CA GLY A 69 -14.74 10.24 7.36
C GLY A 69 -13.60 9.23 7.46
N ARG A 70 -13.00 9.18 8.64
CA ARG A 70 -11.83 8.35 8.96
C ARG A 70 -12.05 6.87 8.69
N ASP A 71 -13.18 6.33 9.12
CA ASP A 71 -13.46 4.89 9.01
C ASP A 71 -13.55 4.44 7.57
N ARG A 72 -14.21 5.23 6.72
CA ARG A 72 -14.34 4.95 5.28
C ARG A 72 -12.99 5.03 4.58
N ILE A 73 -12.17 6.03 4.92
CA ILE A 73 -10.81 6.15 4.37
C ILE A 73 -9.96 4.96 4.79
N ASN A 74 -9.98 4.58 6.06
CA ASN A 74 -9.19 3.47 6.58
C ASN A 74 -9.62 2.11 6.00
N ALA A 75 -10.91 1.90 5.74
CA ALA A 75 -11.42 0.72 5.05
C ALA A 75 -10.90 0.63 3.60
N VAL A 76 -10.98 1.74 2.84
CA VAL A 76 -10.41 1.79 1.49
C VAL A 76 -8.91 1.54 1.51
N ILE A 77 -8.21 2.01 2.56
CA ILE A 77 -6.77 1.74 2.71
C ILE A 77 -6.50 0.25 2.85
N ASP A 78 -7.27 -0.47 3.67
CA ASP A 78 -7.11 -1.92 3.83
C ASP A 78 -7.40 -2.68 2.53
N ASP A 79 -8.43 -2.25 1.79
CA ASP A 79 -8.86 -2.93 0.57
C ASP A 79 -7.91 -2.73 -0.61
N ASN A 80 -7.22 -1.58 -0.67
CA ASN A 80 -6.48 -1.17 -1.86
C ASN A 80 -4.96 -1.11 -1.68
N PHE A 81 -4.43 -0.99 -0.45
CA PHE A 81 -2.98 -0.83 -0.26
C PHE A 81 -2.45 -1.98 0.61
N PRO A 82 -1.93 -3.06 0.01
CA PRO A 82 -1.43 -4.19 0.77
C PRO A 82 -0.18 -3.80 1.58
N SER A 83 0.09 -4.59 2.62
CA SER A 83 1.31 -4.42 3.41
C SER A 83 2.53 -4.78 2.56
N ILE A 84 3.60 -3.99 2.70
CA ILE A 84 4.86 -4.24 2.02
C ILE A 84 5.71 -5.14 2.91
N ILE A 85 6.18 -6.26 2.36
CA ILE A 85 7.11 -7.17 3.04
C ILE A 85 8.49 -7.02 2.41
N SER A 86 9.49 -6.74 3.25
CA SER A 86 10.87 -6.54 2.81
C SER A 86 11.87 -7.17 3.78
N ILE A 87 13.09 -7.40 3.27
CA ILE A 87 14.24 -7.71 4.11
C ILE A 87 14.81 -6.37 4.59
N GLU A 88 14.80 -6.16 5.91
CA GLU A 88 15.30 -4.94 6.54
C GLU A 88 16.76 -5.11 7.01
N ASP A 89 17.12 -6.32 7.46
CA ASP A 89 18.47 -6.68 7.85
C ASP A 89 18.90 -7.93 7.08
N GLU A 90 19.69 -7.73 6.03
CA GLU A 90 20.13 -8.79 5.11
C GLU A 90 21.02 -9.83 5.83
N LEU A 91 21.86 -9.39 6.77
CA LEU A 91 22.75 -10.28 7.50
C LEU A 91 21.95 -11.16 8.46
N LEU A 92 21.08 -10.55 9.25
CA LEU A 92 20.21 -11.29 10.17
C LEU A 92 19.27 -12.24 9.43
N TYR A 93 18.71 -11.81 8.30
CA TYR A 93 17.89 -12.66 7.43
C TYR A 93 18.68 -13.86 6.92
N THR A 94 19.85 -13.61 6.33
CA THR A 94 20.66 -14.66 5.70
C THR A 94 21.12 -15.70 6.72
N GLU A 95 21.63 -15.27 7.87
CA GLU A 95 22.15 -16.17 8.90
C GLU A 95 21.02 -16.98 9.55
N HIS A 96 19.90 -16.35 9.92
CA HIS A 96 18.77 -17.10 10.50
C HIS A 96 18.13 -18.04 9.47
N PHE A 97 18.04 -17.64 8.20
CA PHE A 97 17.53 -18.52 7.14
C PHE A 97 18.44 -19.75 6.92
N ARG A 98 19.76 -19.55 6.89
CA ARG A 98 20.75 -20.65 6.78
C ARG A 98 20.66 -21.60 7.96
N GLU A 99 20.54 -21.07 9.18
CA GLU A 99 20.35 -21.87 10.39
C GLU A 99 19.10 -22.75 10.30
N GLN A 100 17.94 -22.18 9.92
CA GLN A 100 16.69 -22.94 9.78
C GLN A 100 16.75 -24.00 8.67
N MET A 101 17.47 -23.72 7.57
CA MET A 101 17.75 -24.69 6.51
C MET A 101 18.66 -25.83 6.99
N GLY A 102 19.73 -25.52 7.73
CA GLY A 102 20.64 -26.50 8.32
C GLY A 102 19.93 -27.42 9.31
N ASN A 103 19.01 -26.86 10.10
CA ASN A 103 18.14 -27.60 11.02
C ASN A 103 17.00 -28.35 10.32
N LYS A 104 16.89 -28.26 8.99
CA LYS A 104 15.82 -28.88 8.17
C LYS A 104 14.40 -28.43 8.53
N ASN A 105 14.26 -27.29 9.21
CA ASN A 105 12.98 -26.67 9.53
C ASN A 105 12.34 -26.01 8.30
N ILE A 106 13.17 -25.68 7.30
CA ILE A 106 12.75 -25.16 6.01
C ILE A 106 13.34 -26.04 4.91
N LYS A 107 12.56 -26.27 3.85
CA LYS A 107 13.03 -26.88 2.60
C LYS A 107 12.86 -25.86 1.49
N ILE A 108 13.91 -25.61 0.70
CA ILE A 108 13.84 -24.68 -0.45
C ILE A 108 12.72 -25.11 -1.42
N SER A 109 12.53 -26.41 -1.63
CA SER A 109 11.50 -26.94 -2.52
C SER A 109 10.06 -26.71 -2.03
N SER A 110 9.86 -26.32 -0.77
CA SER A 110 8.53 -25.96 -0.25
C SER A 110 8.26 -24.46 -0.25
N LEU A 111 9.19 -23.64 -0.75
CA LEU A 111 9.04 -22.19 -0.80
C LEU A 111 8.35 -21.76 -2.11
N PRO A 112 7.44 -20.78 -2.07
CA PRO A 112 6.82 -20.20 -3.26
C PRO A 112 7.86 -19.57 -4.19
N ASP A 113 7.58 -19.54 -5.49
CA ASP A 113 8.40 -18.81 -6.47
C ASP A 113 8.22 -17.30 -6.36
N ASP A 114 7.00 -16.84 -6.05
CA ASP A 114 6.74 -15.43 -5.81
C ASP A 114 7.49 -14.92 -4.57
N ARG A 115 8.20 -13.80 -4.74
CA ARG A 115 9.06 -13.24 -3.70
C ARG A 115 8.24 -12.77 -2.49
N THR A 116 7.09 -12.15 -2.73
CA THR A 116 6.26 -11.58 -1.66
C THR A 116 5.62 -12.68 -0.83
N GLU A 117 5.04 -13.68 -1.49
CA GLU A 117 4.49 -14.86 -0.85
C GLU A 117 5.57 -15.63 -0.07
N ARG A 118 6.76 -15.78 -0.66
CA ARG A 118 7.89 -16.43 0.01
C ARG A 118 8.29 -15.68 1.28
N LEU A 119 8.51 -14.38 1.22
CA LEU A 119 8.91 -13.60 2.40
C LEU A 119 7.80 -13.60 3.47
N LYS A 120 6.54 -13.56 3.06
CA LYS A 120 5.39 -13.69 3.98
C LYS A 120 5.39 -15.03 4.69
N LEU A 121 5.56 -16.13 3.95
CA LEU A 121 5.67 -17.47 4.52
C LEU A 121 6.85 -17.58 5.49
N LEU A 122 8.01 -17.07 5.10
CA LEU A 122 9.22 -17.11 5.92
C LEU A 122 9.04 -16.32 7.23
N LYS A 123 8.38 -15.16 7.18
CA LYS A 123 8.09 -14.35 8.37
C LYS A 123 7.01 -14.98 9.25
N ASP A 124 5.87 -15.35 8.68
CA ASP A 124 4.67 -15.69 9.46
C ASP A 124 4.69 -17.13 9.95
N LYS A 125 5.16 -18.07 9.12
CA LYS A 125 5.19 -19.50 9.46
C LYS A 125 6.52 -19.95 10.04
N HIS A 126 7.63 -19.46 9.48
CA HIS A 126 8.97 -19.88 9.87
C HIS A 126 9.68 -18.91 10.80
N HIS A 127 9.05 -17.77 11.12
CA HIS A 127 9.56 -16.77 12.04
C HIS A 127 11.00 -16.33 11.72
N ILE A 128 11.35 -16.26 10.43
CA ILE A 128 12.64 -15.77 9.98
C ILE A 128 12.82 -14.32 10.42
N LYS A 129 14.03 -14.00 10.91
CA LYS A 129 14.40 -12.70 11.44
C LYS A 129 14.93 -11.83 10.30
N GLY A 130 15.00 -10.51 10.50
CA GLY A 130 15.44 -9.58 9.47
C GLY A 130 14.40 -9.30 8.37
N ILE A 131 13.21 -9.90 8.44
CA ILE A 131 12.06 -9.57 7.58
C ILE A 131 11.13 -8.62 8.32
N ARG A 132 10.75 -7.53 7.67
CA ARG A 132 9.78 -6.55 8.18
C ARG A 132 8.54 -6.52 7.30
N GLU A 133 7.39 -6.35 7.95
CA GLU A 133 6.13 -6.03 7.30
C GLU A 133 5.79 -4.57 7.65
N ILE A 134 5.56 -3.77 6.62
CA ILE A 134 5.18 -2.37 6.72
C ILE A 134 3.73 -2.28 6.29
N LYS A 135 2.85 -2.09 7.28
CA LYS A 135 1.43 -1.84 7.03
C LYS A 135 1.23 -0.44 6.47
N PRO A 136 0.25 -0.22 5.58
CA PRO A 136 -0.10 1.11 5.14
C PRO A 136 -0.46 1.99 6.34
N MET A 137 -0.06 3.25 6.29
CA MET A 137 -0.41 4.23 7.32
C MET A 137 -1.93 4.41 7.37
N LYS A 138 -2.48 4.49 8.58
CA LYS A 138 -3.88 4.83 8.82
C LYS A 138 -4.03 6.32 9.09
N VAL A 139 -5.22 6.83 8.81
CA VAL A 139 -5.62 8.23 8.97
C VAL A 139 -6.24 8.45 10.33
#